data_AF-A0A916GZ95-F1
#
_entry.id   AF-A0A916GZ95-F1
#
_cell.length_a   1.000
_cell.length_b   1.000
_cell.length_c   1.000
_cell.angle_alpha   90.00
_cell.angle_beta   90.00
_cell.angle_gamma   90.00
#
_symmetry.space_group_name_H-M   'P 1'
#
loop_
_entity.id
_entity.type
_entity.pdbx_description
1 polymer ?
#
loop_
_entity_poly.entity_id
_entity_poly.type
_entity_poly.pdbx_seq_one_letter_code
_entity_poly.pdbx_strand_id
1 'polypeptide(L)'
;MANEDRAHSANFNRPPRIQFPELEAREVNIPAPPAVQDLPEQNLLVSVLPVAGIGIMAIFYVFRSASSGGDSLFFALPMLIMAFFTIGGTLLAQRWRKSDHARRQSEAELNYIRVLEKKRVRLQAAHDAQIAILQHDFPEPEAWLNLALTRDQRLWERRAEDDDFASMRIGVGRIPSIVKINTPDPDSDSEGLDRAFALADEYRYLAHAPVVASLTSDVSIGFCGKRAAVLKAVRAAVCDLTLTHAPQDLHIHVVAAQSSADDWRWMEWLPHASQSHRGGAADLVALDTNNIRNLMGNLSQIIDERKEQKGNTIPHLLLII
;
A
#
# COMPACT_ATOMS: atom_id res chain seq x y z
N MET A 1 32.60 -52.49 18.30
CA MET A 1 31.64 -51.89 17.35
C MET A 1 30.94 -50.77 18.07
N ALA A 2 31.52 -49.59 18.00
CA ALA A 2 31.18 -48.45 18.83
C ALA A 2 30.71 -47.30 17.92
N ASN A 3 29.54 -46.77 18.25
CA ASN A 3 29.25 -45.33 18.21
C ASN A 3 29.22 -44.61 16.84
N GLU A 4 28.48 -45.11 15.84
CA GLU A 4 28.28 -44.40 14.56
C GLU A 4 26.87 -43.86 14.27
N ASP A 5 25.83 -44.14 15.08
CA ASP A 5 24.44 -43.77 14.74
C ASP A 5 23.85 -42.54 15.49
N ARG A 6 24.66 -41.61 16.01
CA ARG A 6 24.17 -40.37 16.67
C ARG A 6 24.68 -39.07 16.05
N ALA A 7 24.88 -39.04 14.73
CA ALA A 7 25.33 -37.86 13.99
C ALA A 7 24.33 -37.45 12.90
N HIS A 8 23.15 -36.94 13.29
CA HIS A 8 22.25 -36.28 12.34
C HIS A 8 22.33 -34.74 12.40
N SER A 9 23.18 -34.16 13.24
CA SER A 9 23.46 -32.72 13.23
C SER A 9 24.54 -32.39 12.20
N ALA A 10 24.18 -31.63 11.16
CA ALA A 10 25.13 -31.07 10.22
C ALA A 10 25.43 -29.62 10.58
N ASN A 11 26.70 -29.22 10.50
CA ASN A 11 27.07 -27.81 10.62
C ASN A 11 26.49 -27.03 9.44
N PHE A 12 25.81 -25.93 9.73
CA PHE A 12 25.25 -25.05 8.72
C PHE A 12 25.96 -23.69 8.81
N ASN A 13 26.67 -23.32 7.75
CA ASN A 13 27.26 -21.99 7.64
C ASN A 13 26.21 -21.04 7.08
N ARG A 14 25.90 -19.99 7.83
CA ARG A 14 24.88 -19.00 7.45
C ARG A 14 25.49 -17.95 6.52
N PRO A 15 25.12 -17.94 5.22
CA PRO A 15 25.63 -16.93 4.29
C PRO A 15 25.05 -15.54 4.60
N PRO A 16 25.66 -14.48 4.05
CA PRO A 16 25.07 -13.13 4.07
C PRO A 16 23.69 -13.13 3.41
N ARG A 17 22.73 -12.42 4.02
CA ARG A 17 21.36 -12.30 3.51
C ARG A 17 21.35 -11.48 2.22
N ILE A 18 20.67 -11.99 1.19
CA ILE A 18 20.40 -11.26 -0.04
C ILE A 18 19.07 -10.51 0.17
N GLN A 19 19.13 -9.18 0.23
CA GLN A 19 17.93 -8.35 0.35
C GLN A 19 17.37 -8.01 -1.03
N PHE A 20 16.05 -7.97 -1.13
CA PHE A 20 15.40 -7.45 -2.33
C PHE A 20 15.73 -5.97 -2.49
N PRO A 21 15.81 -5.46 -3.73
CA PRO A 21 15.99 -4.05 -3.97
C PRO A 21 14.83 -3.27 -3.36
N GLU A 22 15.15 -2.09 -2.83
CA GLU A 22 14.16 -1.18 -2.31
C GLU A 22 13.16 -0.75 -3.42
N LEU A 23 11.89 -0.57 -3.07
CA LEU A 23 10.86 -0.14 -4.00
C LEU A 23 11.22 1.19 -4.66
N GLU A 24 11.30 1.21 -5.99
CA GLU A 24 11.65 2.42 -6.77
C GLU A 24 10.66 3.58 -6.56
N ALA A 25 9.39 3.28 -6.31
CA ALA A 25 8.32 4.26 -6.16
C ALA A 25 7.79 4.28 -4.73
N ARG A 26 8.54 4.92 -3.81
CA ARG A 26 8.04 5.19 -2.44
C ARG A 26 6.95 6.25 -2.39
N GLU A 27 6.89 7.13 -3.39
CA GLU A 27 5.94 8.23 -3.43
C GLU A 27 5.39 8.43 -4.85
N VAL A 28 4.06 8.52 -4.96
CA VAL A 28 3.35 8.76 -6.22
C VAL A 28 2.40 9.93 -6.06
N ASN A 29 2.70 11.03 -6.76
CA ASN A 29 1.84 12.19 -6.82
C ASN A 29 0.77 12.03 -7.92
N ILE A 30 -0.51 12.12 -7.52
CA ILE A 30 -1.67 12.15 -8.42
C ILE A 30 -2.02 13.62 -8.70
N PRO A 31 -1.92 14.07 -9.95
CA PRO A 31 -2.17 15.48 -10.28
C PRO A 31 -3.66 15.84 -10.16
N ALA A 32 -3.92 17.11 -9.83
CA ALA A 32 -5.24 17.68 -9.94
C ALA A 32 -5.72 17.70 -11.40
N PRO A 33 -7.03 17.58 -11.65
CA PRO A 33 -7.61 17.79 -12.97
C PRO A 33 -7.20 19.17 -13.54
N PRO A 34 -6.97 19.27 -14.86
CA PRO A 34 -6.68 20.57 -15.47
C PRO A 34 -7.90 21.49 -15.38
N ALA A 35 -7.71 22.71 -14.86
CA ALA A 35 -8.74 23.74 -14.90
C ALA A 35 -8.93 24.22 -16.34
N VAL A 36 -10.07 23.88 -16.95
CA VAL A 36 -10.48 24.47 -18.22
C VAL A 36 -11.11 25.82 -17.90
N GLN A 37 -10.58 26.89 -18.48
CA GLN A 37 -11.17 28.22 -18.30
C GLN A 37 -12.61 28.22 -18.82
N ASP A 38 -13.54 28.71 -17.99
CA ASP A 38 -14.91 28.90 -18.41
C ASP A 38 -14.99 29.92 -19.54
N LEU A 39 -15.93 29.69 -20.47
CA LEU A 39 -16.28 30.71 -21.44
C LEU A 39 -16.78 31.94 -20.68
N PRO A 40 -16.26 33.15 -20.94
CA PRO A 40 -16.81 34.34 -20.34
C PRO A 40 -18.31 34.42 -20.67
N GLU A 41 -19.15 34.56 -19.64
CA GLU A 41 -20.59 34.73 -19.80
C GLU A 41 -20.87 36.04 -20.54
N GLN A 42 -20.85 35.98 -21.87
CA GLN A 42 -21.26 37.10 -22.69
C GLN A 42 -22.78 37.15 -22.65
N ASN A 43 -23.31 38.12 -21.91
CA ASN A 43 -24.70 38.50 -22.01
C ASN A 43 -25.02 38.76 -23.48
N LEU A 44 -25.79 37.86 -24.10
CA LEU A 44 -26.23 37.97 -25.49
C LEU A 44 -26.86 39.35 -25.76
N LEU A 45 -27.53 39.91 -24.75
CA LEU A 45 -28.09 41.25 -24.76
C LEU A 45 -27.02 42.33 -25.05
N VAL A 46 -25.85 42.27 -24.40
CA VAL A 46 -24.76 43.24 -24.55
C VAL A 46 -24.11 43.13 -25.93
N SER A 47 -24.02 41.91 -26.49
CA SER A 47 -23.49 41.71 -27.84
C SER A 47 -24.46 42.15 -28.95
N VAL A 48 -25.76 42.06 -28.71
CA VAL A 48 -26.80 42.41 -29.70
C VAL A 48 -27.21 43.88 -29.63
N LEU A 49 -27.10 44.53 -28.46
CA LEU A 49 -27.55 45.92 -28.23
C LEU A 49 -26.98 46.96 -29.23
N PRO A 50 -25.66 46.99 -29.54
CA PRO A 50 -25.10 47.93 -30.50
C PRO A 50 -25.62 47.68 -31.92
N VAL A 51 -25.81 46.42 -32.29
CA VAL A 51 -26.24 46.02 -33.64
C VAL A 51 -27.75 46.26 -33.83
N ALA A 52 -28.54 46.04 -32.78
CA ALA A 52 -29.95 46.40 -32.74
C ALA A 52 -30.14 47.92 -32.86
N GLY A 53 -29.29 48.73 -32.20
CA GLY A 53 -29.29 50.18 -32.34
C GLY A 53 -29.05 50.65 -33.78
N ILE A 54 -28.09 50.04 -34.49
CA ILE A 54 -27.83 50.32 -35.91
C ILE A 54 -29.00 49.90 -36.80
N GLY A 55 -29.62 48.74 -36.52
CA GLY A 55 -30.80 48.26 -37.25
C GLY A 55 -32.03 49.16 -37.06
N ILE A 56 -32.29 49.60 -35.82
CA ILE A 56 -33.38 50.53 -35.50
C ILE A 56 -33.15 51.88 -36.19
N MET A 57 -31.91 52.39 -36.19
CA MET A 57 -31.55 53.62 -36.90
C MET A 57 -31.72 53.47 -38.42
N ALA A 58 -31.34 52.34 -39.02
CA ALA A 58 -31.55 52.07 -40.43
C ALA A 58 -33.04 52.07 -40.79
N ILE A 59 -33.89 51.42 -39.98
CA ILE A 59 -35.37 51.42 -40.16
C ILE A 59 -35.93 52.84 -40.03
N PHE A 60 -35.45 53.62 -39.06
CA PHE A 60 -35.83 55.03 -38.89
C PHE A 60 -35.48 55.88 -40.11
N TYR A 61 -34.29 55.70 -40.70
CA TYR A 61 -33.90 56.41 -41.93
C TYR A 61 -34.74 56.00 -43.15
N VAL A 62 -35.12 54.72 -43.28
CA VAL A 62 -36.04 54.27 -44.35
C VAL A 62 -37.42 54.92 -44.19
N PHE A 63 -37.96 54.93 -42.97
CA PHE A 63 -39.29 55.51 -42.70
C PHE A 63 -39.30 57.03 -42.91
N ARG A 64 -38.22 57.73 -42.52
CA ARG A 64 -38.04 59.16 -42.77
C ARG A 64 -37.87 59.46 -44.26
N SER A 65 -37.10 58.64 -44.98
CA SER A 65 -36.95 58.73 -46.46
C SER A 65 -38.28 58.63 -47.19
N ALA A 66 -39.21 57.81 -46.70
CA ALA A 66 -40.54 57.67 -47.28
C ALA A 66 -41.44 58.92 -47.06
N SER A 67 -41.14 59.74 -46.04
CA SER A 67 -41.90 60.95 -45.69
C SER A 67 -41.29 62.25 -46.24
N SER A 68 -39.98 62.29 -46.49
CA SER A 68 -39.27 63.44 -47.05
C SER A 68 -38.39 62.97 -48.22
N GLY A 69 -38.81 63.26 -49.46
CA GLY A 69 -38.21 62.73 -50.69
C GLY A 69 -36.75 63.15 -50.94
N GLY A 70 -35.81 62.48 -50.27
CA GLY A 70 -34.37 62.61 -50.48
C GLY A 70 -33.68 61.24 -50.57
N ASP A 71 -32.46 61.22 -51.12
CA ASP A 71 -31.60 60.07 -51.42
C ASP A 71 -31.12 59.23 -50.20
N SER A 72 -31.90 59.17 -49.12
CA SER A 72 -31.55 58.44 -47.90
C SER A 72 -31.57 56.91 -48.03
N LEU A 73 -32.17 56.37 -49.09
CA LEU A 73 -32.16 54.93 -49.40
C LEU A 73 -30.75 54.38 -49.63
N PHE A 74 -29.84 55.18 -50.18
CA PHE A 74 -28.45 54.79 -50.46
C PHE A 74 -27.64 54.52 -49.18
N PHE A 75 -28.00 55.15 -48.05
CA PHE A 75 -27.33 54.96 -46.76
C PHE A 75 -27.96 53.88 -45.88
N ALA A 76 -29.26 53.62 -46.03
CA ALA A 76 -29.97 52.65 -45.20
C ALA A 76 -29.72 51.19 -45.61
N LEU A 77 -29.63 50.92 -46.92
CA LEU A 77 -29.45 49.57 -47.44
C LEU A 77 -28.11 48.92 -46.99
N PRO A 78 -26.95 49.60 -47.05
CA PRO A 78 -25.69 49.06 -46.54
C PRO A 78 -25.71 48.80 -45.03
N MET A 79 -26.37 49.64 -44.23
CA MET A 79 -26.47 49.45 -42.77
C MET A 79 -27.29 48.22 -42.39
N LEU A 80 -28.41 47.96 -43.09
CA LEU A 80 -29.24 46.78 -42.86
C LEU A 80 -28.49 45.48 -43.19
N ILE A 81 -27.78 45.48 -44.32
CA ILE A 81 -26.94 44.36 -44.74
C ILE A 81 -25.83 44.11 -43.71
N MET A 82 -25.13 45.15 -43.26
CA MET A 82 -24.11 45.05 -42.22
C MET A 82 -24.67 44.53 -40.90
N ALA A 83 -25.84 45.01 -40.47
CA ALA A 83 -26.49 44.54 -39.24
C ALA A 83 -26.84 43.04 -39.33
N PHE A 84 -27.40 42.59 -40.46
CA PHE A 84 -27.73 41.18 -40.69
C PHE A 84 -26.49 40.28 -40.68
N PHE A 85 -25.42 40.66 -41.39
CA PHE A 85 -24.16 39.92 -41.39
C PHE A 85 -23.48 39.90 -40.02
N THR A 86 -23.58 40.99 -39.24
CA THR A 86 -23.00 41.08 -37.90
C THR A 86 -23.76 40.20 -36.91
N ILE A 87 -25.11 40.15 -36.98
CA ILE A 87 -25.91 39.26 -36.13
C ILE A 87 -25.68 37.80 -36.51
N GLY A 88 -25.73 37.47 -37.81
CA GLY A 88 -25.45 36.12 -38.29
C GLY A 88 -24.04 35.64 -37.93
N GLY A 89 -23.04 36.52 -38.09
CA GLY A 89 -21.65 36.26 -37.74
C GLY A 89 -21.43 36.06 -36.25
N THR A 90 -22.08 36.84 -35.38
CA THR A 90 -21.95 36.68 -33.93
C THR A 90 -22.60 35.40 -33.41
N LEU A 91 -23.80 35.05 -33.91
CA LEU A 91 -24.46 33.78 -33.56
C LEU A 91 -23.66 32.56 -34.03
N LEU A 92 -23.11 32.61 -35.25
CA LEU A 92 -22.24 31.55 -35.76
C LEU A 92 -20.95 31.46 -34.93
N ALA A 93 -20.27 32.59 -34.70
CA ALA A 93 -19.07 32.62 -33.88
C ALA A 93 -19.31 32.08 -32.44
N GLN A 94 -20.47 32.38 -31.84
CA GLN A 94 -20.84 31.82 -30.53
C GLN A 94 -21.05 30.30 -30.57
N ARG A 95 -21.72 29.79 -31.61
CA ARG A 95 -21.89 28.34 -31.78
C ARG A 95 -20.54 27.63 -31.97
N TRP A 96 -19.63 28.22 -32.73
CA TRP A 96 -18.29 27.68 -32.95
C TRP A 96 -17.46 27.73 -31.66
N ARG A 97 -17.52 28.83 -30.90
CA ARG A 97 -16.86 28.94 -29.59
C ARG A 97 -17.38 27.92 -28.57
N LYS A 98 -18.70 27.71 -28.49
CA LYS A 98 -19.28 26.67 -27.62
C LYS A 98 -18.82 25.27 -28.03
N SER A 99 -18.83 24.98 -29.34
CA SER A 99 -18.35 23.70 -29.86
C SER A 99 -16.85 23.48 -29.61
N ASP A 100 -16.03 24.52 -29.77
CA ASP A 100 -14.59 24.46 -29.55
C ASP A 100 -14.25 24.32 -28.05
N HIS A 101 -14.99 25.01 -27.17
CA HIS A 101 -14.86 24.83 -25.72
C HIS A 101 -15.24 23.42 -25.28
N ALA A 102 -16.38 22.89 -25.73
CA ALA A 102 -16.78 21.51 -25.44
C ALA A 102 -15.74 20.49 -25.95
N ARG A 103 -15.18 20.74 -27.14
CA ARG A 103 -14.09 19.92 -27.68
C ARG A 103 -12.85 19.97 -26.79
N ARG A 104 -12.39 21.16 -26.40
CA ARG A 104 -11.23 21.33 -25.52
C ARG A 104 -11.44 20.69 -24.15
N GLN A 105 -12.65 20.77 -23.59
CA GLN A 105 -13.00 20.11 -22.34
C GLN A 105 -12.90 18.58 -22.47
N SER A 106 -13.44 18.02 -23.56
CA SER A 106 -13.33 16.57 -23.81
C SER A 106 -11.88 16.13 -24.04
N GLU A 107 -11.08 16.92 -24.78
CA GLU A 107 -9.66 16.61 -25.00
C GLU A 107 -8.86 16.70 -23.69
N ALA A 108 -9.16 17.67 -22.83
CA ALA A 108 -8.55 17.82 -21.51
C ALA A 108 -8.91 16.63 -20.59
N GLU A 109 -10.17 16.20 -20.58
CA GLU A 109 -10.64 15.05 -19.82
C GLU A 109 -9.95 13.76 -20.28
N LEU A 110 -9.88 13.51 -21.59
CA LEU A 110 -9.22 12.34 -22.15
C LEU A 110 -7.72 12.32 -21.83
N ASN A 111 -7.07 13.48 -21.88
CA ASN A 111 -5.66 13.60 -21.50
C ASN A 111 -5.47 13.33 -20.00
N TYR A 112 -6.39 13.81 -19.15
CA TYR A 112 -6.35 13.56 -17.72
C TYR A 112 -6.53 12.07 -17.40
N ILE A 113 -7.50 11.39 -18.02
CA ILE A 113 -7.68 9.93 -17.90
C ILE A 113 -6.40 9.20 -18.29
N ARG A 114 -5.75 9.59 -19.40
CA ARG A 114 -4.48 8.99 -19.83
C ARG A 114 -3.36 9.16 -18.81
N VAL A 115 -3.31 10.32 -18.13
CA VAL A 115 -2.34 10.56 -17.06
C VAL A 115 -2.64 9.69 -15.85
N LEU A 116 -3.90 9.59 -15.42
CA LEU A 116 -4.32 8.71 -14.32
C LEU A 116 -4.01 7.25 -14.62
N GLU A 117 -4.23 6.78 -15.85
CA GLU A 117 -3.94 5.40 -16.22
C GLU A 117 -2.44 5.09 -16.18
N LYS A 118 -1.59 6.03 -16.60
CA LYS A 118 -0.13 5.89 -16.42
C LYS A 118 0.26 5.81 -14.93
N LYS A 119 -0.43 6.55 -14.06
CA LYS A 119 -0.21 6.49 -12.61
C LYS A 119 -0.70 5.17 -12.02
N ARG A 120 -1.85 4.67 -12.46
CA ARG A 120 -2.39 3.36 -12.13
C ARG A 120 -1.39 2.26 -12.43
N VAL A 121 -0.85 2.20 -13.65
CA VAL A 121 0.14 1.18 -14.03
C VAL A 121 1.38 1.24 -13.12
N ARG A 122 1.85 2.44 -12.78
CA ARG A 122 2.99 2.61 -11.86
C ARG A 122 2.66 2.17 -10.43
N LEU A 123 1.46 2.47 -9.94
CA LEU A 123 1.00 2.04 -8.61
C LEU A 123 0.82 0.52 -8.56
N GLN A 124 0.25 -0.07 -9.60
CA GLN A 124 0.10 -1.52 -9.73
C GLN A 124 1.46 -2.21 -9.71
N ALA A 125 2.42 -1.75 -10.51
CA ALA A 125 3.76 -2.32 -10.51
C ALA A 125 4.45 -2.22 -9.14
N ALA A 126 4.25 -1.11 -8.42
CA ALA A 126 4.77 -0.94 -7.07
C ALA A 126 4.08 -1.87 -6.05
N HIS A 127 2.77 -2.07 -6.16
CA HIS A 127 2.01 -3.03 -5.34
C HIS A 127 2.46 -4.47 -5.60
N ASP A 128 2.59 -4.86 -6.86
CA ASP A 128 3.03 -6.21 -7.25
C ASP A 128 4.44 -6.48 -6.73
N ALA A 129 5.35 -5.49 -6.85
CA ALA A 129 6.68 -5.57 -6.28
C ALA A 129 6.65 -5.70 -4.74
N GLN A 130 5.82 -4.90 -4.07
CA GLN A 130 5.69 -4.96 -2.61
C GLN A 130 5.15 -6.33 -2.15
N ILE A 131 4.14 -6.87 -2.84
CA ILE A 131 3.59 -8.20 -2.55
C ILE A 131 4.67 -9.27 -2.77
N ALA A 132 5.42 -9.20 -3.86
CA ALA A 132 6.50 -10.15 -4.14
C ALA A 132 7.59 -10.14 -3.06
N ILE A 133 7.97 -8.96 -2.58
CA ILE A 133 8.92 -8.82 -1.46
C ILE A 133 8.34 -9.46 -0.19
N LEU A 134 7.10 -9.14 0.17
CA LEU A 134 6.45 -9.70 1.36
C LEU A 134 6.29 -11.22 1.28
N GLN A 135 5.94 -11.75 0.10
CA GLN A 135 5.84 -13.20 -0.12
C GLN A 135 7.20 -13.89 -0.09
N HIS A 136 8.25 -13.23 -0.54
CA HIS A 136 9.61 -13.74 -0.41
C HIS A 136 10.03 -13.81 1.06
N ASP A 137 9.86 -12.71 1.80
CA ASP A 137 10.34 -12.58 3.18
C ASP A 137 9.49 -13.36 4.18
N PHE A 138 8.17 -13.45 3.92
CA PHE A 138 7.18 -14.15 4.74
C PHE A 138 6.38 -15.16 3.88
N PRO A 139 7.02 -16.21 3.37
CA PRO A 139 6.40 -17.20 2.50
C PRO A 139 5.38 -18.05 3.26
N GLU A 140 4.68 -18.91 2.53
CA GLU A 140 3.72 -19.83 3.14
C GLU A 140 4.43 -20.91 3.97
N PRO A 141 3.78 -21.48 5.01
CA PRO A 141 4.40 -22.49 5.86
C PRO A 141 4.96 -23.71 5.08
N GLU A 142 4.33 -24.07 3.96
CA GLU A 142 4.79 -25.17 3.10
C GLU A 142 6.11 -24.83 2.37
N ALA A 143 6.28 -23.57 1.95
CA ALA A 143 7.51 -23.12 1.33
C ALA A 143 8.67 -23.11 2.32
N TRP A 144 8.41 -22.72 3.58
CA TRP A 144 9.38 -22.83 4.66
C TRP A 144 9.85 -24.26 4.92
N LEU A 145 8.92 -25.22 4.92
CA LEU A 145 9.26 -26.63 5.05
C LEU A 145 10.19 -27.11 3.92
N ASN A 146 9.89 -26.71 2.68
CA ASN A 146 10.73 -27.05 1.53
C ASN A 146 12.15 -26.49 1.67
N LEU A 147 12.30 -25.22 2.06
CA LEU A 147 13.60 -24.58 2.29
C LEU A 147 14.41 -25.30 3.38
N ALA A 148 13.74 -25.74 4.45
CA ALA A 148 14.38 -26.49 5.53
C ALA A 148 14.89 -27.86 5.05
N LEU A 149 14.09 -28.58 4.27
CA LEU A 149 14.44 -29.90 3.74
C LEU A 149 15.58 -29.84 2.72
N THR A 150 15.63 -28.79 1.90
CA THR A 150 16.72 -28.57 0.92
C THR A 150 17.98 -27.95 1.52
N ARG A 151 17.92 -27.52 2.79
CA ARG A 151 18.99 -26.74 3.46
C ARG A 151 19.37 -25.50 2.66
N ASP A 152 18.35 -24.76 2.23
CA ASP A 152 18.53 -23.55 1.45
C ASP A 152 19.39 -22.51 2.19
N GLN A 153 20.06 -21.65 1.43
CA GLN A 153 20.90 -20.56 1.96
C GLN A 153 20.11 -19.54 2.79
N ARG A 154 18.80 -19.47 2.57
CA ARG A 154 17.87 -18.61 3.31
C ARG A 154 17.54 -19.11 4.72
N LEU A 155 17.93 -20.35 5.07
CA LEU A 155 17.75 -20.83 6.43
C LEU A 155 18.52 -19.95 7.40
N TRP A 156 17.81 -19.52 8.45
CA TRP A 156 18.31 -18.63 9.47
C TRP A 156 18.76 -17.27 8.95
N GLU A 157 18.26 -16.75 7.83
CA GLU A 157 18.81 -15.53 7.21
C GLU A 157 18.72 -14.23 8.05
N ARG A 158 17.79 -14.11 9.02
CA ARG A 158 17.49 -12.84 9.74
C ARG A 158 18.34 -12.58 10.99
N ARG A 159 19.02 -11.43 11.06
CA ARG A 159 19.95 -11.06 12.16
C ARG A 159 19.23 -10.21 13.19
N ALA A 160 19.77 -10.14 14.41
CA ALA A 160 19.23 -9.29 15.49
C ALA A 160 19.27 -7.78 15.18
N GLU A 161 20.04 -7.38 14.17
CA GLU A 161 20.16 -6.01 13.67
C GLU A 161 19.15 -5.69 12.56
N ASP A 162 18.50 -6.70 11.97
CA ASP A 162 17.54 -6.51 10.90
C ASP A 162 16.19 -5.99 11.46
N ASP A 163 15.53 -5.10 10.73
CA ASP A 163 14.23 -4.53 11.14
C ASP A 163 13.11 -5.58 11.25
N ASP A 164 13.22 -6.69 10.53
CA ASP A 164 12.26 -7.80 10.52
C ASP A 164 12.63 -8.95 11.49
N PHE A 165 13.59 -8.70 12.39
CA PHE A 165 13.93 -9.62 13.46
C PHE A 165 12.73 -9.89 14.38
N ALA A 166 12.56 -11.15 14.76
CA ALA A 166 11.42 -11.66 15.53
C ALA A 166 10.03 -11.30 14.95
N SER A 167 9.96 -11.04 13.64
CA SER A 167 8.71 -10.88 12.90
C SER A 167 8.22 -12.21 12.34
N MET A 168 6.92 -12.46 12.43
CA MET A 168 6.30 -13.71 11.98
C MET A 168 4.99 -13.48 11.23
N ARG A 169 4.73 -14.33 10.24
CA ARG A 169 3.48 -14.36 9.49
C ARG A 169 2.37 -14.96 10.34
N ILE A 170 1.29 -14.19 10.51
CA ILE A 170 0.09 -14.61 11.24
C ILE A 170 -1.09 -14.93 10.34
N GLY A 171 -1.02 -14.55 9.06
CA GLY A 171 -2.09 -14.84 8.11
C GLY A 171 -1.91 -14.17 6.74
N VAL A 172 -3.02 -14.08 6.02
CA VAL A 172 -3.15 -13.35 4.75
C VAL A 172 -4.33 -12.41 4.88
N GLY A 173 -4.16 -11.17 4.46
CA GLY A 173 -5.18 -10.15 4.66
C GLY A 173 -4.89 -8.86 3.93
N ARG A 174 -5.60 -7.82 4.36
CA ARG A 174 -5.45 -6.47 3.83
C ARG A 174 -4.52 -5.68 4.73
N ILE A 175 -3.42 -5.16 4.17
CA ILE A 175 -2.43 -4.35 4.89
C ILE A 175 -2.27 -2.99 4.20
N PRO A 176 -1.89 -1.93 4.93
CA PRO A 176 -1.58 -0.64 4.30
C PRO A 176 -0.39 -0.77 3.34
N SER A 177 -0.48 -0.11 2.18
CA SER A 177 0.64 -0.01 1.24
C SER A 177 1.75 0.87 1.84
N ILE A 178 3.02 0.56 1.57
CA ILE A 178 4.13 1.45 1.97
C ILE A 178 4.23 2.65 1.02
N VAL A 179 3.69 2.52 -0.21
CA VAL A 179 3.71 3.57 -1.22
C VAL A 179 2.85 4.74 -0.75
N LYS A 180 3.47 5.90 -0.56
CA LYS A 180 2.77 7.14 -0.20
C LYS A 180 2.12 7.72 -1.45
N ILE A 181 0.80 7.82 -1.42
CA ILE A 181 0.01 8.42 -2.50
C ILE A 181 -0.34 9.84 -2.09
N ASN A 182 0.21 10.83 -2.80
CA ASN A 182 -0.16 12.22 -2.58
C ASN A 182 -1.34 12.57 -3.48
N THR A 183 -2.43 12.97 -2.84
CA THR A 183 -3.65 13.39 -3.51
C THR A 183 -3.67 14.90 -3.73
N PRO A 184 -4.42 15.39 -4.73
CA PRO A 184 -4.68 16.80 -4.90
C PRO A 184 -5.47 17.38 -3.71
N ASP A 185 -5.47 18.72 -3.61
CA ASP A 185 -6.18 19.46 -2.57
C ASP A 185 -7.69 19.16 -2.63
N PRO A 186 -8.31 18.64 -1.55
CA PRO A 186 -9.74 18.34 -1.52
C PRO A 186 -10.65 19.56 -1.66
N ASP A 187 -10.16 20.77 -1.37
CA ASP A 187 -10.95 22.00 -1.45
C ASP A 187 -11.03 22.58 -2.87
N SER A 188 -10.43 21.91 -3.87
CA SER A 188 -10.52 22.34 -5.27
C SER A 188 -11.88 21.98 -5.88
N ASP A 189 -12.61 22.93 -6.45
CA ASP A 189 -13.86 22.67 -7.17
C ASP A 189 -13.60 22.20 -8.61
N SER A 190 -13.15 20.94 -8.80
CA SER A 190 -13.01 20.38 -10.16
C SER A 190 -13.71 19.02 -10.32
N GLU A 191 -14.49 18.90 -11.39
CA GLU A 191 -15.34 17.72 -11.71
C GLU A 191 -14.55 16.40 -11.88
N GLY A 192 -13.21 16.43 -11.87
CA GLY A 192 -12.34 15.26 -12.03
C GLY A 192 -11.69 14.73 -10.75
N LEU A 193 -11.87 15.37 -9.60
CA LEU A 193 -11.16 15.00 -8.36
C LEU A 193 -11.60 13.64 -7.82
N ASP A 194 -12.87 13.29 -7.99
CA ASP A 194 -13.39 11.98 -7.56
C ASP A 194 -12.60 10.83 -8.18
N ARG A 195 -12.13 10.97 -9.42
CA ARG A 195 -11.30 9.96 -10.09
C ARG A 195 -9.90 9.85 -9.49
N ALA A 196 -9.31 10.98 -9.07
CA ALA A 196 -8.02 10.99 -8.38
C ALA A 196 -8.13 10.33 -7.00
N PHE A 197 -9.17 10.68 -6.23
CA PHE A 197 -9.40 10.10 -4.91
C PHE A 197 -9.76 8.61 -4.97
N ALA A 198 -10.57 8.20 -5.95
CA ALA A 198 -10.87 6.79 -6.16
C ALA A 198 -9.60 5.98 -6.47
N LEU A 199 -8.71 6.50 -7.32
CA LEU A 199 -7.42 5.85 -7.60
C LEU A 199 -6.54 5.79 -6.34
N ALA A 200 -6.52 6.86 -5.53
CA ALA A 200 -5.75 6.86 -4.29
C ALA A 200 -6.27 5.84 -3.27
N ASP A 201 -7.59 5.72 -3.12
CA ASP A 201 -8.22 4.77 -2.20
C ASP A 201 -8.05 3.31 -2.68
N GLU A 202 -8.18 3.08 -3.99
CA GLU A 202 -7.95 1.77 -4.62
C GLU A 202 -6.56 1.21 -4.27
N TYR A 203 -5.53 2.05 -4.32
CA TYR A 203 -4.13 1.67 -4.05
C TYR A 203 -3.67 1.98 -2.63
N ARG A 204 -4.56 2.35 -1.71
CA ARG A 204 -4.20 2.64 -0.32
C ARG A 204 -3.79 1.39 0.46
N TYR A 205 -4.33 0.23 0.08
CA TYR A 205 -4.11 -1.04 0.75
C TYR A 205 -3.69 -2.11 -0.25
N LEU A 206 -2.82 -3.02 0.18
CA LEU A 206 -2.61 -4.27 -0.51
C LEU A 206 -3.70 -5.26 -0.12
N ALA A 207 -4.33 -5.88 -1.11
CA ALA A 207 -5.21 -7.01 -0.90
C ALA A 207 -4.40 -8.32 -0.90
N HIS A 208 -4.81 -9.29 -0.09
CA HIS A 208 -4.25 -10.65 -0.06
C HIS A 208 -2.72 -10.72 0.19
N ALA A 209 -2.18 -9.82 1.02
CA ALA A 209 -0.76 -9.82 1.39
C ALA A 209 -0.52 -10.59 2.71
N PRO A 210 0.69 -11.14 2.93
CA PRO A 210 1.08 -11.68 4.23
C PRO A 210 0.91 -10.65 5.34
N VAL A 211 0.14 -11.00 6.37
CA VAL A 211 0.01 -10.18 7.59
C VAL A 211 1.08 -10.65 8.56
N VAL A 212 1.89 -9.71 9.03
CA VAL A 212 3.05 -9.95 9.89
C VAL A 212 2.82 -9.28 11.23
N ALA A 213 3.19 -9.98 12.30
CA ALA A 213 3.30 -9.42 13.64
C ALA A 213 4.76 -9.45 14.07
N SER A 214 5.20 -8.44 14.80
CA SER A 214 6.59 -8.33 15.24
C SER A 214 6.67 -8.38 16.76
N LEU A 215 7.43 -9.33 17.31
CA LEU A 215 7.62 -9.47 18.75
C LEU A 215 8.58 -8.41 19.33
N THR A 216 9.32 -7.69 18.47
CA THR A 216 10.15 -6.56 18.92
C THR A 216 9.31 -5.31 19.16
N SER A 217 8.27 -5.08 18.35
CA SER A 217 7.31 -4.00 18.57
C SER A 217 6.20 -4.40 19.54
N ASP A 218 5.70 -5.62 19.43
CA ASP A 218 4.63 -6.18 20.23
C ASP A 218 5.21 -7.07 21.33
N VAL A 219 5.25 -6.57 22.57
CA VAL A 219 5.85 -7.29 23.71
C VAL A 219 5.18 -8.66 23.97
N SER A 220 3.91 -8.82 23.60
CA SER A 220 3.16 -10.07 23.78
C SER A 220 2.06 -10.23 22.74
N ILE A 221 1.89 -11.46 22.22
CA ILE A 221 0.85 -11.80 21.24
C ILE A 221 -0.02 -12.93 21.80
N GLY A 222 -1.33 -12.70 21.87
CA GLY A 222 -2.31 -13.68 22.34
C GLY A 222 -3.12 -14.29 21.20
N PHE A 223 -3.20 -15.62 21.15
CA PHE A 223 -4.04 -16.33 20.18
C PHE A 223 -5.33 -16.82 20.85
N CYS A 224 -6.49 -16.46 20.29
CA CYS A 224 -7.80 -16.81 20.83
C CYS A 224 -8.65 -17.56 19.78
N GLY A 225 -9.39 -18.58 20.22
CA GLY A 225 -10.29 -19.34 19.36
C GLY A 225 -10.36 -20.82 19.73
N LYS A 226 -10.84 -21.64 18.79
CA LYS A 226 -10.86 -23.10 18.97
C LYS A 226 -9.44 -23.64 19.12
N ARG A 227 -9.19 -24.44 20.17
CA ARG A 227 -7.88 -24.99 20.53
C ARG A 227 -7.09 -25.54 19.32
N ALA A 228 -7.74 -26.35 18.48
CA ALA A 228 -7.10 -26.94 17.30
C ALA A 228 -6.64 -25.90 16.26
N ALA A 229 -7.38 -24.80 16.08
CA ALA A 229 -7.00 -23.72 15.16
C ALA A 229 -5.88 -22.86 15.75
N VAL A 230 -5.97 -22.53 17.04
CA VAL A 230 -4.93 -21.80 17.79
C VAL A 230 -3.60 -22.55 17.70
N LEU A 231 -3.59 -23.86 18.00
CA LEU A 231 -2.37 -24.67 17.92
C LEU A 231 -1.75 -24.67 16.53
N LYS A 232 -2.56 -24.76 15.47
CA LYS A 232 -2.05 -24.68 14.09
C LYS A 232 -1.39 -23.32 13.81
N ALA A 233 -2.03 -22.22 14.21
CA ALA A 233 -1.49 -20.87 14.00
C ALA A 233 -0.19 -20.65 14.79
N VAL A 234 -0.17 -21.03 16.07
CA VAL A 234 1.03 -20.87 16.91
C VAL A 234 2.18 -21.73 16.40
N ARG A 235 1.91 -22.99 16.02
CA ARG A 235 2.96 -23.86 15.44
C ARG A 235 3.52 -23.27 14.14
N ALA A 236 2.66 -22.73 13.26
CA ALA A 236 3.12 -22.08 12.03
C ALA A 236 4.01 -20.86 12.33
N ALA A 237 3.62 -20.02 13.29
CA ALA A 237 4.41 -18.88 13.77
C ALA A 237 5.77 -19.32 14.34
N VAL A 238 5.79 -20.37 15.16
CA VAL A 238 7.05 -20.93 15.71
C VAL A 238 7.94 -21.49 14.61
N CYS A 239 7.37 -22.20 13.63
CA CYS A 239 8.13 -22.66 12.46
C CYS A 239 8.75 -21.49 11.69
N ASP A 240 7.98 -20.42 11.44
CA ASP A 240 8.48 -19.22 10.76
C ASP A 240 9.69 -18.62 11.52
N LEU A 241 9.56 -18.43 12.83
CA LEU A 241 10.64 -17.90 13.67
C LEU A 241 11.88 -18.81 13.71
N THR A 242 11.69 -20.12 13.87
CA THR A 242 12.81 -21.09 13.98
C THR A 242 13.53 -21.34 12.67
N LEU A 243 12.87 -21.12 11.53
CA LEU A 243 13.47 -21.25 10.21
C LEU A 243 14.13 -19.95 9.74
N THR A 244 13.69 -18.79 10.22
CA THR A 244 14.28 -17.49 9.87
C THR A 244 15.40 -17.03 10.80
N HIS A 245 15.44 -17.50 12.05
CA HIS A 245 16.43 -17.08 13.05
C HIS A 245 17.33 -18.23 13.48
N ALA A 246 18.63 -17.96 13.69
CA ALA A 246 19.54 -18.96 14.21
C ALA A 246 19.23 -19.27 15.69
N PRO A 247 19.50 -20.50 16.19
CA PRO A 247 19.31 -20.84 17.60
C PRO A 247 20.23 -20.05 18.54
N GLN A 248 21.32 -19.46 18.01
CA GLN A 248 22.19 -18.55 18.76
C GLN A 248 21.56 -17.17 18.95
N ASP A 249 20.66 -16.78 18.05
CA ASP A 249 20.03 -15.46 18.04
C ASP A 249 18.68 -15.47 18.79
N LEU A 250 17.97 -16.60 18.80
CA LEU A 250 16.63 -16.76 19.36
C LEU A 250 16.50 -18.07 20.16
N HIS A 251 16.11 -17.95 21.42
CA HIS A 251 15.76 -19.08 22.30
C HIS A 251 14.25 -19.11 22.52
N ILE A 252 13.65 -20.30 22.40
CA ILE A 252 12.22 -20.51 22.59
C ILE A 252 12.01 -21.36 23.85
N HIS A 253 11.36 -20.76 24.83
CA HIS A 253 10.97 -21.37 26.08
C HIS A 253 9.50 -21.76 25.98
N VAL A 254 9.18 -23.00 26.36
CA VAL A 254 7.80 -23.50 26.30
C VAL A 254 7.38 -23.92 27.69
N VAL A 255 6.28 -23.37 28.15
CA VAL A 255 5.61 -23.73 29.40
C VAL A 255 4.23 -24.24 29.04
N ALA A 256 3.96 -25.50 29.32
CA ALA A 256 2.63 -26.06 29.08
C ALA A 256 2.21 -26.98 30.22
N ALA A 257 0.91 -27.02 30.49
CA ALA A 257 0.36 -28.00 31.42
C ALA A 257 0.60 -29.43 30.89
N GLN A 258 0.79 -30.39 31.80
CA GLN A 258 1.06 -31.79 31.45
C GLN A 258 -0.03 -32.40 30.56
N SER A 259 -1.29 -31.97 30.71
CA SER A 259 -2.42 -32.37 29.85
C SER A 259 -2.27 -31.96 28.39
N SER A 260 -1.44 -30.95 28.10
CA SER A 260 -1.14 -30.43 26.76
C SER A 260 0.29 -30.76 26.32
N ALA A 261 1.01 -31.63 27.04
CA ALA A 261 2.41 -31.95 26.76
C ALA A 261 2.63 -32.49 25.34
N ASP A 262 1.76 -33.38 24.87
CA ASP A 262 1.85 -33.97 23.53
C ASP A 262 1.68 -32.93 22.41
N ASP A 263 1.02 -31.80 22.69
CA ASP A 263 0.90 -30.70 21.72
C ASP A 263 2.24 -29.99 21.45
N TRP A 264 3.20 -30.11 22.36
CA TRP A 264 4.44 -29.34 22.37
C TRP A 264 5.71 -30.19 22.34
N ARG A 265 5.60 -31.50 22.55
CA ARG A 265 6.74 -32.44 22.55
C ARG A 265 7.62 -32.36 21.29
N TRP A 266 7.07 -31.94 20.16
CA TRP A 266 7.85 -31.73 18.93
C TRP A 266 8.93 -30.63 19.07
N MET A 267 8.73 -29.65 19.97
CA MET A 267 9.69 -28.59 20.25
C MET A 267 11.01 -29.11 20.82
N GLU A 268 11.00 -30.28 21.47
CA GLU A 268 12.20 -30.89 22.04
C GLU A 268 13.29 -31.15 20.99
N TRP A 269 12.90 -31.32 19.73
CA TRP A 269 13.82 -31.55 18.60
C TRP A 269 14.44 -30.27 18.04
N LEU A 270 13.89 -29.09 18.36
CA LEU A 270 14.39 -27.83 17.83
C LEU A 270 15.64 -27.39 18.60
N PRO A 271 16.71 -26.95 17.89
CA PRO A 271 17.89 -26.43 18.55
C PRO A 271 17.61 -25.14 19.34
N HIS A 272 16.58 -24.38 18.95
CA HIS A 272 16.13 -23.16 19.65
C HIS A 272 15.54 -23.43 21.04
N ALA A 273 15.14 -24.67 21.32
CA ALA A 273 14.59 -25.08 22.60
C ALA A 273 15.65 -25.69 23.53
N SER A 274 16.94 -25.40 23.28
CA SER A 274 18.05 -25.82 24.13
C SER A 274 19.12 -24.74 24.26
N GLN A 275 19.66 -24.55 25.46
CA GLN A 275 20.83 -23.67 25.67
C GLN A 275 22.07 -24.17 24.92
N SER A 276 22.17 -25.48 24.69
CA SER A 276 23.28 -26.08 23.96
C SER A 276 23.15 -25.97 22.44
N HIS A 277 22.03 -25.44 21.95
CA HIS A 277 21.64 -25.38 20.54
C HIS A 277 21.60 -26.78 19.87
N ARG A 278 21.32 -27.83 20.64
CA ARG A 278 21.21 -29.21 20.15
C ARG A 278 19.78 -29.71 20.28
N GLY A 279 19.23 -30.17 19.18
CA GLY A 279 17.94 -30.87 19.18
C GLY A 279 17.99 -32.11 20.07
N GLY A 280 16.92 -32.35 20.83
CA GLY A 280 16.76 -33.47 21.76
C GLY A 280 17.24 -33.21 23.19
N ALA A 281 17.92 -32.09 23.48
CA ALA A 281 18.27 -31.72 24.86
C ALA A 281 17.07 -31.09 25.61
N ALA A 282 16.32 -30.23 24.92
CA ALA A 282 15.02 -29.69 25.35
C ALA A 282 14.96 -29.04 26.74
N ASP A 283 16.06 -28.50 27.24
CA ASP A 283 16.18 -27.86 28.56
C ASP A 283 15.35 -26.57 28.70
N LEU A 284 14.82 -26.04 27.60
CA LEU A 284 13.92 -24.88 27.58
C LEU A 284 12.42 -25.26 27.45
N VAL A 285 12.09 -26.55 27.46
CA VAL A 285 10.71 -27.06 27.37
C VAL A 285 10.29 -27.64 28.73
N ALA A 286 9.32 -27.00 29.37
CA ALA A 286 8.79 -27.41 30.66
C ALA A 286 7.31 -27.85 30.55
N LEU A 287 7.08 -29.15 30.72
CA LEU A 287 5.75 -29.79 30.57
C LEU A 287 5.16 -30.32 31.88
N ASP A 288 5.96 -30.34 32.96
CA ASP A 288 5.57 -30.76 34.31
C ASP A 288 5.83 -29.65 35.33
N THR A 289 5.11 -29.69 36.44
CA THR A 289 5.13 -28.63 37.47
C THR A 289 6.52 -28.36 38.03
N ASN A 290 7.38 -29.38 38.16
CA ASN A 290 8.73 -29.20 38.70
C ASN A 290 9.64 -28.51 37.69
N ASN A 291 9.64 -28.96 36.43
CA ASN A 291 10.40 -28.29 35.38
C ASN A 291 9.89 -26.87 35.11
N ILE A 292 8.58 -26.61 35.20
CA ILE A 292 8.04 -25.26 35.07
C ILE A 292 8.62 -24.34 36.14
N ARG A 293 8.65 -24.79 37.42
CA ARG A 293 9.23 -23.99 38.51
C ARG A 293 10.71 -23.72 38.29
N ASN A 294 11.48 -24.72 37.87
CA ASN A 294 12.91 -24.57 37.58
C ASN A 294 13.16 -23.62 36.41
N LEU A 295 12.40 -23.78 35.31
CA LEU A 295 12.51 -22.94 34.11
C LEU A 295 12.16 -21.48 34.42
N MET A 296 11.08 -21.24 35.18
CA MET A 296 10.70 -19.88 35.59
C MET A 296 11.72 -19.25 36.52
N GLY A 297 12.31 -20.02 37.43
CA GLY A 297 13.41 -19.55 38.29
C GLY A 297 14.63 -19.10 37.47
N ASN A 298 15.06 -19.94 36.53
CA ASN A 298 16.18 -19.62 35.63
C ASN A 298 15.87 -18.41 34.75
N LEU A 299 14.67 -18.33 34.17
CA LEU A 299 14.26 -17.19 33.36
C LEU A 299 14.20 -15.89 34.15
N SER A 300 13.71 -15.93 35.40
CA SER A 300 13.71 -14.75 36.27
C SER A 300 15.12 -14.24 36.52
N GLN A 301 16.07 -15.14 36.81
CA GLN A 301 17.47 -14.77 37.01
C GLN A 301 18.07 -14.14 35.75
N ILE A 302 17.86 -14.75 34.57
CA ILE A 302 18.38 -14.22 33.29
C ILE A 302 17.79 -12.84 32.99
N ILE A 303 16.48 -12.63 33.26
CA ILE A 303 15.83 -11.35 33.05
C ILE A 303 16.42 -10.28 33.96
N ASP A 304 16.68 -10.61 35.23
CA ASP A 304 17.26 -9.67 36.18
C ASP A 304 18.71 -9.30 35.81
N GLU A 305 19.52 -10.28 35.37
CA GLU A 305 20.86 -10.02 34.83
C GLU A 305 20.83 -9.12 33.58
N ARG A 306 19.83 -9.29 32.71
CA ARG A 306 19.67 -8.46 31.50
C ARG A 306 19.19 -7.04 31.78
N LYS A 307 18.41 -6.81 32.84
CA LYS A 307 18.00 -5.45 33.24
C LYS A 307 19.20 -4.58 33.60
N GLU A 308 20.27 -5.19 34.11
CA GLU A 308 21.50 -4.47 34.48
C GLU A 308 22.39 -4.16 33.27
N GLN A 309 22.22 -4.89 32.15
CA GLN A 309 22.97 -4.69 30.93
C GLN A 309 22.31 -3.65 30.02
N LYS A 310 23.09 -2.66 29.55
CA LYS A 310 22.64 -1.69 28.54
C LYS A 310 22.98 -2.20 27.13
N GLY A 311 21.97 -2.55 26.34
CA GLY A 311 22.11 -2.91 24.92
C GLY A 311 21.17 -4.04 24.49
N ASN A 312 21.20 -4.40 23.20
CA ASN A 312 20.50 -5.57 22.69
C ASN A 312 21.19 -6.83 23.20
N THR A 313 20.47 -7.62 24.01
CA THR A 313 20.98 -8.87 24.58
C THR A 313 20.54 -10.05 23.73
N ILE A 314 21.52 -10.77 23.20
CA ILE A 314 21.35 -12.01 22.43
C ILE A 314 21.68 -13.19 23.35
N PRO A 315 20.96 -14.32 23.31
CA PRO A 315 19.80 -14.61 22.44
C PRO A 315 18.55 -13.86 22.86
N HIS A 316 17.67 -13.53 21.93
CA HIS A 316 16.32 -13.04 22.25
C HIS A 316 15.52 -14.19 22.89
N LEU A 317 14.78 -13.89 23.96
CA LEU A 317 14.05 -14.91 24.73
C LEU A 317 12.57 -14.85 24.39
N LEU A 318 12.07 -15.86 23.69
CA LEU A 318 10.64 -16.05 23.45
C LEU A 318 10.06 -17.02 24.47
N LEU A 319 8.94 -16.68 25.08
CA LEU A 319 8.20 -17.55 25.99
C LEU A 319 6.82 -17.87 25.43
N ILE A 320 6.51 -19.17 25.34
CA ILE A 320 5.20 -19.70 24.93
C ILE A 320 4.53 -20.31 26.16
N ILE A 321 3.27 -19.95 26.41
CA ILE A 321 2.44 -20.38 27.55
C ILE A 321 1.13 -20.98 27.05
#